data_AF-A0A958B5K1-F1
#
_entry.id   AF-A0A958B5K1-F1
#
_cell.length_a   1.000
_cell.length_b   1.000
_cell.length_c   1.000
_cell.angle_alpha   90.00
_cell.angle_beta   90.00
_cell.angle_gamma   90.00
#
_symmetry.space_group_name_H-M   'P 1'
#
loop_
_entity.id
_entity.type
_entity.pdbx_description
1 polymer ?
#
loop_
_entity_poly.entity_id
_entity_poly.type
_entity_poly.pdbx_seq_one_letter_code
_entity_poly.pdbx_strand_id
1 'polypeptide(L)'
;YWRNEAYLGFGPGAHSSLEGRRWAAIKPVPAYIERVNRGESVLDFVEEIDERLAMGETMMLGLRLVHEGVAFERFQQRHGRSMLDVFGDEIADLERMGLLERLPDRVRLTRPARLLGNQVFVHFLP
;
A
#
# COMPACT_ATOMS: atom_id res chain seq x y z
N TYR A 1 -6.00 -0.03 10.95
CA TYR A 1 -5.82 -0.20 9.50
C TYR A 1 -4.39 -0.67 9.23
N TRP A 2 -4.01 -0.99 7.99
CA TRP A 2 -2.70 -1.57 7.61
C TRP A 2 -1.62 -0.51 7.38
N ARG A 3 -0.35 -0.84 7.63
CA ARG A 3 0.81 0.07 7.47
C ARG A 3 1.59 -0.11 6.16
N ASN A 4 1.13 -1.00 5.28
CA ASN A 4 1.85 -1.45 4.10
C ASN A 4 3.16 -2.19 4.42
N GLU A 5 3.30 -2.82 5.60
CA GLU A 5 4.53 -3.57 5.91
C GLU A 5 4.62 -4.88 5.13
N ALA A 6 5.86 -5.37 4.97
CA ALA A 6 6.11 -6.67 4.36
C ALA A 6 5.48 -7.80 5.19
N TYR A 7 5.01 -8.85 4.51
CA TYR A 7 4.40 -10.00 5.17
C TYR A 7 4.51 -11.26 4.31
N LEU A 8 4.56 -12.41 4.99
CA LEU A 8 4.48 -13.73 4.39
C LEU A 8 3.19 -14.40 4.83
N GLY A 9 2.39 -14.84 3.88
CA GLY A 9 1.19 -15.65 4.10
C GLY A 9 1.46 -17.11 3.77
N PHE A 10 0.88 -18.01 4.56
CA PHE A 10 1.03 -19.46 4.41
C PHE A 10 -0.33 -20.14 4.31
N GLY A 11 -0.39 -21.19 3.50
CA GLY A 11 -1.60 -21.97 3.27
C GLY A 11 -2.33 -21.63 1.97
N PRO A 12 -3.40 -22.36 1.66
CA PRO A 12 -4.17 -22.20 0.43
C PRO A 12 -4.76 -20.80 0.32
N GLY A 13 -4.56 -20.15 -0.83
CA GLY A 13 -5.04 -18.79 -1.10
C GLY A 13 -4.32 -17.68 -0.33
N ALA A 14 -3.25 -17.98 0.42
CA ALA A 14 -2.51 -16.98 1.15
C ALA A 14 -1.76 -16.03 0.21
N HIS A 15 -1.76 -14.74 0.55
CA HIS A 15 -0.98 -13.71 -0.14
C HIS A 15 0.29 -13.39 0.65
N SER A 16 1.31 -12.94 -0.06
CA SER A 16 2.56 -12.42 0.51
C SER A 16 2.97 -11.17 -0.25
N SER A 17 3.67 -10.27 0.45
CA SER A 17 4.29 -9.08 -0.14
C SER A 17 5.63 -8.84 0.55
N LEU A 18 6.73 -8.98 -0.19
CA LEU A 18 8.08 -8.84 0.33
C LEU A 18 9.00 -8.37 -0.79
N GLU A 19 9.89 -7.41 -0.47
CA GLU A 19 10.97 -6.96 -1.38
C GLU A 19 10.49 -6.58 -2.80
N GLY A 20 9.38 -5.84 -2.89
CA GLY A 20 8.84 -5.40 -4.18
C GLY A 20 8.06 -6.48 -4.94
N ARG A 21 7.91 -7.68 -4.38
CA ARG A 21 7.20 -8.78 -5.02
C ARG A 21 5.95 -9.15 -4.23
N ARG A 22 4.85 -9.35 -4.95
CA ARG A 22 3.58 -9.86 -4.43
C ARG A 22 3.29 -11.22 -5.04
N TRP A 23 2.88 -12.18 -4.23
CA TRP A 23 2.49 -13.49 -4.73
C TRP A 23 1.35 -14.09 -3.92
N ALA A 24 0.67 -15.06 -4.53
CA ALA A 24 -0.39 -15.80 -3.87
C ALA A 24 -0.26 -17.30 -4.10
N ALA A 25 -0.62 -18.07 -3.08
CA ALA A 25 -0.75 -19.51 -3.17
C ALA A 25 -2.07 -19.91 -3.85
N ILE A 26 -2.04 -21.06 -4.52
CA ILE A 26 -3.24 -21.72 -5.08
C ILE A 26 -4.35 -21.85 -4.03
N LYS A 27 -5.57 -21.48 -4.41
CA LYS A 27 -6.74 -21.42 -3.50
C LYS A 27 -7.34 -22.79 -3.14
N PRO A 28 -7.55 -23.74 -4.07
CA PRO A 28 -8.15 -25.03 -3.72
C PRO A 28 -7.30 -25.83 -2.74
N VAL A 29 -7.84 -26.10 -1.55
CA VAL A 29 -7.15 -26.84 -0.48
C VAL A 29 -6.61 -28.20 -0.96
N PRO A 30 -7.37 -29.05 -1.69
CA PRO A 30 -6.85 -30.34 -2.14
C PRO A 30 -5.64 -30.19 -3.07
N ALA A 31 -5.70 -29.24 -4.03
CA ALA A 31 -4.60 -29.01 -4.97
C ALA A 31 -3.37 -28.41 -4.28
N TYR A 32 -3.56 -27.53 -3.28
CA TYR A 32 -2.47 -27.02 -2.45
C TYR A 32 -1.74 -28.17 -1.73
N ILE A 33 -2.48 -29.05 -1.05
CA ILE A 33 -1.91 -30.19 -0.32
C ILE A 33 -1.17 -31.13 -1.28
N GLU A 34 -1.75 -31.42 -2.45
CA GLU A 34 -1.12 -32.28 -3.45
C GLU A 34 0.22 -31.70 -3.91
N ARG A 35 0.27 -30.41 -4.30
CA ARG A 35 1.51 -29.76 -4.75
C ARG A 35 2.58 -29.73 -3.66
N VAL A 36 2.20 -29.42 -2.42
CA VAL A 36 3.12 -29.44 -1.27
C VAL A 36 3.71 -30.84 -1.09
N ASN A 37 2.88 -31.88 -1.09
CA ASN A 37 3.34 -33.27 -0.92
C ASN A 37 4.25 -33.74 -2.06
N ARG A 38 4.10 -33.16 -3.26
CA ARG A 38 4.92 -33.44 -4.45
C ARG A 38 6.17 -32.56 -4.56
N GLY A 39 6.36 -31.60 -3.65
CA GLY A 39 7.45 -30.62 -3.73
C GLY A 39 7.31 -29.64 -4.91
N GLU A 40 6.10 -29.46 -5.43
CA GLU A 40 5.80 -28.57 -6.55
C GLU A 40 5.45 -27.16 -6.06
N SER A 41 5.58 -26.17 -6.96
CA SER A 41 5.24 -24.78 -6.63
C SER A 41 3.76 -24.60 -6.33
N VAL A 42 3.46 -24.00 -5.18
CA VAL A 42 2.10 -23.60 -4.79
C VAL A 42 1.72 -22.20 -5.32
N LEU A 43 2.60 -21.52 -6.05
CA LEU A 43 2.33 -20.18 -6.58
C LEU A 43 1.27 -20.24 -7.70
N ASP A 44 0.28 -19.37 -7.59
CA ASP A 44 -0.80 -19.17 -8.58
C ASP A 44 -0.76 -17.76 -9.19
N PHE A 45 -0.17 -16.82 -8.46
CA PHE A 45 0.01 -15.44 -8.89
C PHE A 45 1.36 -14.91 -8.41
N VAL A 46 2.01 -14.13 -9.27
CA VAL A 46 3.22 -13.37 -8.97
C VAL A 46 3.13 -12.04 -9.71
N GLU A 47 3.44 -10.96 -9.01
CA GLU A 47 3.49 -9.59 -9.52
C GLU A 47 4.73 -8.91 -8.95
N GLU A 48 5.47 -8.24 -9.83
CA GLU A 48 6.51 -7.29 -9.44
C GLU A 48 5.85 -5.92 -9.29
N ILE A 49 6.05 -5.29 -8.15
CA ILE A 49 5.49 -3.99 -7.81
C ILE A 49 6.52 -2.93 -8.19
N ASP A 50 6.19 -2.10 -9.16
CA ASP A 50 7.03 -0.97 -9.52
C ASP A 50 7.06 0.09 -8.40
N GLU A 51 8.12 0.90 -8.39
CA GLU A 51 8.33 1.90 -7.34
C GLU A 51 7.20 2.94 -7.26
N ARG A 52 6.60 3.33 -8.40
CA ARG A 52 5.53 4.35 -8.43
C ARG A 52 4.25 3.79 -7.82
N LEU A 53 3.92 2.54 -8.12
CA LEU A 53 2.82 1.82 -7.49
C LEU A 53 3.07 1.62 -6.00
N ALA A 54 4.27 1.19 -5.60
CA ALA A 54 4.63 1.02 -4.18
C ALA A 54 4.48 2.31 -3.36
N MET A 55 4.92 3.44 -3.92
CA MET A 55 4.76 4.77 -3.33
C MET A 55 3.27 5.16 -3.22
N GLY A 56 2.49 4.92 -4.28
CA GLY A 56 1.05 5.18 -4.31
C GLY A 56 0.28 4.35 -3.29
N GLU A 57 0.60 3.06 -3.15
CA GLU A 57 0.00 2.17 -2.16
C GLU A 57 0.32 2.60 -0.72
N THR A 58 1.54 3.09 -0.46
CA THR A 58 1.89 3.68 0.84
C THR A 58 1.01 4.90 1.14
N MET A 59 0.75 5.76 0.16
CA MET A 59 -0.16 6.90 0.33
C MET A 59 -1.60 6.43 0.59
N MET A 60 -2.14 5.55 -0.26
CA MET A 60 -3.50 5.02 -0.11
C MET A 60 -3.72 4.35 1.26
N LEU A 61 -2.81 3.46 1.68
CA LEU A 61 -2.98 2.70 2.92
C LEU A 61 -2.69 3.56 4.15
N GLY A 62 -1.67 4.42 4.09
CA GLY A 62 -1.32 5.30 5.20
C GLY A 62 -2.38 6.37 5.48
N LEU A 63 -2.99 6.96 4.44
CA LEU A 63 -4.07 7.94 4.62
C LEU A 63 -5.33 7.33 5.26
N ARG A 64 -5.53 6.02 5.16
CA ARG A 64 -6.60 5.31 5.88
C ARG A 64 -6.32 5.16 7.38
N LEU A 65 -5.08 5.33 7.83
CA LEU A 65 -4.74 5.48 9.24
C LEU A 65 -5.05 6.92 9.67
N VAL A 66 -6.33 7.30 9.76
CA VAL A 66 -6.80 8.70 9.86
C VAL A 66 -6.20 9.57 10.99
N HIS A 67 -5.53 8.98 11.98
CA HIS A 67 -4.75 9.69 13.00
C HIS A 67 -3.25 9.76 12.67
N GLU A 68 -2.69 8.67 12.14
CA GLU A 68 -1.26 8.52 11.82
C GLU A 68 -0.91 9.16 10.47
N GLY A 69 -1.79 9.04 9.46
CA GLY A 69 -1.53 9.50 8.10
C GLY A 69 -0.28 8.86 7.50
N VAL A 70 0.41 9.63 6.66
CA VAL A 70 1.69 9.25 6.06
C VAL A 70 2.75 10.23 6.55
N ALA A 71 3.70 9.75 7.34
CA ALA A 71 4.81 10.56 7.82
C ALA A 71 5.86 10.75 6.71
N PHE A 72 6.41 11.97 6.60
CA PHE A 72 7.42 12.32 5.59
C PHE A 72 8.68 11.47 5.73
N GLU A 73 9.19 11.36 6.96
CA GLU A 73 10.39 10.59 7.26
C GLU A 73 10.22 9.10 6.93
N ARG A 74 9.11 8.49 7.36
CA ARG A 74 8.82 7.07 7.09
C ARG A 74 8.68 6.80 5.60
N PHE A 75 8.07 7.72 4.85
CA PHE A 75 7.97 7.61 3.39
C PHE A 75 9.36 7.64 2.74
N GLN A 76 10.19 8.62 3.12
CA GLN A 76 11.56 8.77 2.63
C GLN A 76 12.43 7.55 2.96
N GLN A 77 12.38 7.05 4.20
CA GLN A 77 13.14 5.87 4.63
C GLN A 77 12.75 4.62 3.83
N ARG A 78 11.46 4.47 3.50
CA ARG A 78 10.95 3.31 2.79
C ARG A 78 11.28 3.33 1.29
N HIS A 79 11.14 4.49 0.66
CA HIS A 79 11.17 4.61 -0.81
C HIS A 79 12.42 5.31 -1.32
N GLY A 80 13.27 5.86 -0.45
CA GLY A 80 14.44 6.65 -0.84
C GLY A 80 14.11 7.97 -1.53
N ARG A 81 12.84 8.36 -1.59
CA ARG A 81 12.33 9.54 -2.30
C ARG A 81 11.47 10.41 -1.38
N SER A 82 11.56 11.72 -1.59
CA SER A 82 10.75 12.68 -0.85
C SER A 82 9.31 12.57 -1.31
N MET A 83 8.38 12.50 -0.35
CA MET A 83 6.95 12.46 -0.64
C MET A 83 6.50 13.67 -1.47
N LEU A 84 7.08 14.84 -1.18
CA LEU A 84 6.72 16.08 -1.86
C LEU A 84 7.33 16.18 -3.25
N ASP A 85 8.44 15.50 -3.50
CA ASP A 85 9.06 15.45 -4.82
C ASP A 85 8.26 14.52 -5.75
N VAL A 86 7.55 13.54 -5.18
CA VAL A 86 6.77 12.54 -5.92
C VAL A 86 5.30 12.93 -6.06
N PHE A 87 4.72 13.53 -5.00
CA PHE A 87 3.28 13.78 -4.87
C PHE A 87 2.93 15.22 -4.49
N GLY A 88 3.86 16.16 -4.66
CA GLY A 88 3.69 17.54 -4.21
C GLY A 88 2.45 18.21 -4.80
N ASP A 89 2.22 18.00 -6.09
CA ASP A 89 1.10 18.60 -6.82
C ASP A 89 -0.25 18.00 -6.36
N GLU A 90 -0.33 16.67 -6.26
CA GLU A 90 -1.54 15.98 -5.78
C GLU A 90 -1.88 16.37 -4.34
N ILE A 91 -0.86 16.46 -3.46
CA ILE A 91 -1.05 16.92 -2.08
C ILE A 91 -1.57 18.36 -2.08
N ALA A 92 -0.94 19.27 -2.81
CA ALA A 92 -1.32 20.67 -2.84
C ALA A 92 -2.76 20.90 -3.36
N ASP A 93 -3.17 20.14 -4.38
CA ASP A 93 -4.54 20.20 -4.90
C ASP A 93 -5.56 19.67 -3.88
N LEU A 94 -5.28 18.54 -3.24
CA LEU A 94 -6.16 17.95 -2.23
C LEU A 94 -6.23 18.79 -0.94
N GLU A 95 -5.15 19.47 -0.57
CA GLU A 95 -5.15 20.48 0.51
C GLU A 95 -6.05 21.67 0.16
N ARG A 96 -5.97 22.17 -1.08
CA ARG A 96 -6.83 23.28 -1.56
C ARG A 96 -8.31 22.91 -1.53
N MET A 97 -8.63 21.64 -1.76
CA MET A 97 -9.99 21.09 -1.63
C MET A 97 -10.41 20.80 -0.19
N GLY A 98 -9.53 20.99 0.80
CA GLY A 98 -9.79 20.68 2.21
C GLY A 98 -9.89 19.19 2.50
N LEU A 99 -9.37 18.34 1.62
CA LEU A 99 -9.42 16.88 1.74
C LEU A 99 -8.23 16.32 2.52
N LEU A 100 -7.08 16.97 2.41
CA LEU A 100 -5.88 16.68 3.19
C LEU A 100 -5.53 17.85 4.10
N GLU A 101 -4.93 17.52 5.24
CA GLU A 101 -4.18 18.46 6.07
C GLU A 101 -2.71 18.01 6.11
N ARG A 102 -1.81 18.95 5.84
CA ARG A 102 -0.38 18.78 6.10
C ARG A 102 -0.03 19.30 7.48
N LEU A 103 0.57 18.42 8.25
CA LEU A 103 1.17 18.72 9.54
C LEU A 103 2.70 18.83 9.35
N PRO A 104 3.46 19.28 10.37
CA PRO A 104 4.91 19.42 10.26
C PRO A 104 5.64 18.13 9.85
N ASP A 105 5.12 16.96 10.25
CA ASP A 105 5.78 15.66 10.10
C ASP A 105 5.03 14.67 9.18
N ARG A 106 3.81 14.98 8.75
CA ARG A 106 2.93 14.05 8.03
C ARG A 106 1.85 14.72 7.20
N VAL A 107 1.21 13.94 6.35
CA VAL A 107 -0.05 14.27 5.66
C VAL A 107 -1.15 13.30 6.09
N ARG A 108 -2.37 13.79 6.33
CA ARG A 108 -3.53 12.94 6.64
C ARG A 108 -4.84 13.50 6.09
N LEU A 109 -5.87 12.66 6.04
CA LEU A 109 -7.23 13.10 5.74
C LEU A 109 -7.74 14.09 6.80
N THR A 110 -8.37 15.17 6.35
CA THR A 110 -9.16 16.01 7.25
C THR A 110 -10.35 15.24 7.80
N ARG A 111 -10.90 15.68 8.93
CA ARG A 111 -12.04 14.99 9.55
C ARG A 111 -13.25 14.82 8.60
N PRO A 112 -13.67 15.84 7.82
CA PRO A 112 -14.77 15.68 6.85
C PRO A 112 -14.44 14.73 5.70
N ALA A 113 -13.18 14.71 5.24
CA ALA A 113 -12.75 13.91 4.10
C ALA A 113 -12.66 12.40 4.37
N ARG A 114 -12.80 11.96 5.62
CA ARG A 114 -12.74 10.54 6.00
C ARG A 114 -13.78 9.67 5.27
N LEU A 115 -14.96 10.24 4.98
CA LEU A 115 -16.01 9.56 4.20
C LEU A 115 -15.74 9.55 2.69
N LEU A 116 -14.83 10.40 2.23
CA LEU A 116 -14.42 10.54 0.83
C LEU A 116 -13.08 9.86 0.56
N GLY A 117 -12.55 9.06 1.48
CA GLY A 117 -11.20 8.51 1.42
C GLY A 117 -10.85 7.87 0.07
N ASN A 118 -11.73 7.03 -0.49
CA ASN A 118 -11.48 6.40 -1.79
C ASN A 118 -11.30 7.42 -2.93
N GLN A 119 -12.03 8.55 -2.90
CA GLN A 119 -11.86 9.64 -3.86
C GLN A 119 -10.52 10.35 -3.69
N VAL A 120 -9.99 10.42 -2.47
CA VAL A 120 -8.65 10.98 -2.21
C VAL A 120 -7.56 10.01 -2.67
N PHE A 121 -7.73 8.71 -2.40
CA PHE A 121 -6.67 7.72 -2.63
C PHE A 121 -6.34 7.51 -4.11
N VAL A 122 -7.32 7.65 -5.00
CA VAL A 122 -7.12 7.43 -6.44
C VAL A 122 -6.11 8.42 -7.05
N HIS A 123 -5.95 9.61 -6.47
CA HIS A 123 -4.97 10.60 -6.93
C HIS A 123 -3.52 10.13 -6.78
N PHE A 124 -3.25 9.17 -5.88
CA PHE A 124 -1.88 8.69 -5.63
C PHE A 124 -1.52 7.44 -6.43
N LEU A 125 -2.50 6.79 -7.06
CA LEU A 125 -2.31 5.57 -7.82
C LEU A 125 -2.05 5.89 -9.31
N PRO A 126 -1.25 5.06 -10.01
CA PRO A 126 -1.01 5.21 -11.45
C PRO A 126 -2.27 4.94 -12.29
#